data_AF-A0A2H0FJ35-F1
#
_entry.id   AF-A0A2H0FJ35-F1
#
_cell.length_a   1.000
_cell.length_b   1.000
_cell.length_c   1.000
_cell.angle_alpha   90.00
_cell.angle_beta   90.00
_cell.angle_gamma   90.00
#
_symmetry.space_group_name_H-M   'P 1'
#
loop_
_entity.id
_entity.type
_entity.pdbx_description
1 polymer ?
#
loop_
_entity_poly.entity_id
_entity_poly.type
_entity_poly.pdbx_seq_one_letter_code
_entity_poly.pdbx_strand_id
1 'polypeptide(L)'
;MCHINKTQNSKLKTQNSRGVALLFIVLITSLILAIGLGLTVLLIQGMRIMSEIGYSVVAFYAADSGIEAAVYDLYQHPAPTSTHSNSFDIAYLGDAQYDTQAKCCHFIFVDKCSFRDPADPEDGRPPCPLGDENIGSNDPNNPDYCNTTKYCLKSRGSYQRVKRAIEINY
;
A
#
# COMPACT_ATOMS: atom_id res chain seq x y z
N MET A 1 52.76 44.08 -76.51
CA MET A 1 52.04 42.81 -76.27
C MET A 1 51.65 42.77 -74.81
N CYS A 2 50.39 43.05 -74.48
CA CYS A 2 49.82 42.89 -73.14
C CYS A 2 48.33 42.66 -73.31
N HIS A 3 47.82 41.56 -72.77
CA HIS A 3 46.39 41.42 -72.49
C HIS A 3 46.26 40.79 -71.11
N ILE A 4 45.86 41.64 -70.15
CA ILE A 4 45.58 41.26 -68.77
C ILE A 4 44.23 40.55 -68.75
N ASN A 5 44.23 39.33 -68.21
CA ASN A 5 43.06 38.46 -68.11
C ASN A 5 42.20 38.89 -66.90
N LYS A 6 40.89 39.12 -67.11
CA LYS A 6 39.95 39.54 -66.06
C LYS A 6 39.41 38.32 -65.31
N THR A 7 39.68 38.25 -64.01
CA THR A 7 39.03 37.32 -63.08
C THR A 7 37.57 37.74 -62.84
N GLN A 8 36.64 36.87 -63.24
CA GLN A 8 35.20 37.00 -62.95
C GLN A 8 34.96 36.62 -61.48
N ASN A 9 34.54 37.59 -60.68
CA ASN A 9 34.15 37.43 -59.29
C ASN A 9 32.78 36.71 -59.24
N SER A 10 32.72 35.50 -58.67
CA SER A 10 31.48 34.75 -58.55
C SER A 10 30.56 35.43 -57.54
N LYS A 11 29.59 36.17 -58.09
CA LYS A 11 28.51 36.82 -57.33
C LYS A 11 27.72 35.73 -56.57
N LEU A 12 27.96 35.58 -55.26
CA LEU A 12 27.22 34.68 -54.40
C LEU A 12 25.75 35.15 -54.34
N LYS A 13 24.87 34.47 -55.07
CA LYS A 13 23.45 34.82 -55.19
C LYS A 13 22.71 34.28 -53.96
N THR A 14 22.59 35.09 -52.91
CA THR A 14 21.73 34.78 -51.76
C THR A 14 20.27 34.80 -52.22
N GLN A 15 19.69 33.62 -52.41
CA GLN A 15 18.26 33.51 -52.71
C GLN A 15 17.47 33.82 -51.45
N ASN A 16 16.51 34.73 -51.60
CA ASN A 16 15.73 35.31 -50.51
C ASN A 16 14.68 34.31 -50.01
N SER A 17 15.05 33.44 -49.07
CA SER A 17 14.22 32.39 -48.45
C SER A 17 13.26 32.93 -47.37
N ARG A 18 12.52 34.00 -47.67
CA ARG A 18 11.71 34.76 -46.70
C ARG A 18 10.42 34.09 -46.18
N GLY A 19 10.16 32.83 -46.51
CA GLY A 19 8.97 32.10 -46.02
C GLY A 19 9.27 30.90 -45.13
N VAL A 20 10.48 30.32 -45.22
CA VAL A 20 10.78 29.01 -44.61
C VAL A 20 10.98 29.11 -43.10
N ALA A 21 11.42 30.27 -42.60
CA ALA A 21 11.61 30.50 -41.16
C ALA A 21 10.32 30.32 -40.33
N LEU A 22 9.16 30.66 -40.91
CA LEU A 22 7.88 30.56 -40.21
C LEU A 22 7.46 29.09 -40.01
N LEU A 23 7.76 28.22 -40.98
CA LEU A 23 7.51 26.77 -40.86
C LEU A 23 8.33 26.14 -39.74
N PHE A 24 9.60 26.53 -39.58
CA PHE A 24 10.44 26.03 -38.49
C PHE A 24 9.94 26.47 -37.12
N ILE A 25 9.45 27.71 -36.98
CA ILE A 25 8.87 28.20 -35.71
C ILE A 25 7.63 27.39 -35.35
N VAL A 26 6.72 27.16 -36.30
CA VAL A 26 5.50 26.36 -36.07
C VAL A 26 5.84 24.91 -35.72
N LEU A 27 6.84 24.32 -36.39
CA LEU A 27 7.28 22.96 -36.10
C LEU A 27 7.85 22.86 -34.67
N ILE A 28 8.80 23.74 -34.31
CA ILE A 28 9.43 23.71 -32.99
C ILE A 28 8.43 24.00 -31.87
N THR A 29 7.53 24.97 -32.06
CA THR A 29 6.48 25.28 -31.08
C THR A 29 5.51 24.11 -30.89
N SER A 30 5.11 23.42 -31.96
CA SER A 30 4.26 22.23 -31.86
C SER A 30 4.95 21.08 -31.12
N LEU A 31 6.26 20.90 -31.32
CA LEU A 31 7.06 19.89 -30.63
C LEU A 31 7.16 20.19 -29.13
N ILE A 32 7.46 21.44 -28.77
CA ILE A 32 7.53 21.87 -27.36
C ILE A 32 6.16 21.71 -26.69
N LEU A 33 5.09 22.09 -27.37
CA LEU A 33 3.73 21.95 -26.85
C LEU A 33 3.36 20.49 -26.60
N ALA A 34 3.70 19.59 -27.53
CA ALA A 34 3.46 18.15 -27.37
C ALA A 34 4.19 17.59 -26.13
N ILE A 35 5.45 18.00 -25.90
CA ILE A 35 6.22 17.61 -24.72
C ILE A 35 5.56 18.15 -23.44
N GLY A 36 5.16 19.42 -23.42
CA GLY A 36 4.51 20.04 -22.26
C GLY A 36 3.19 19.38 -21.88
N LEU A 37 2.35 19.04 -22.87
CA LEU A 37 1.10 18.31 -22.65
C LEU A 37 1.37 16.88 -22.15
N GLY A 38 2.37 16.20 -22.70
CA GLY A 38 2.80 14.87 -22.24
C GLY A 38 3.22 14.87 -20.76
N LEU A 39 4.01 15.86 -20.34
CA LEU A 39 4.42 16.01 -18.93
C LEU A 39 3.23 16.28 -18.00
N THR A 40 2.25 17.07 -18.46
CA THR A 40 1.07 17.40 -17.66
C THR A 40 0.27 16.15 -17.31
N VAL A 41 0.09 15.22 -18.25
CA VAL A 41 -0.60 13.95 -18.02
C VAL A 41 0.13 13.12 -16.96
N LEU A 42 1.45 13.05 -17.04
CA LEU A 42 2.28 12.32 -16.06
C LEU A 42 2.14 12.90 -14.65
N LEU A 43 2.14 14.23 -14.52
CA LEU A 43 1.98 14.91 -13.22
C LEU A 43 0.61 14.63 -12.60
N ILE A 44 -0.47 14.66 -13.40
CA ILE A 44 -1.82 14.36 -12.92
C ILE A 44 -1.91 12.92 -12.38
N GLN A 45 -1.27 11.97 -13.06
CA GLN A 45 -1.23 10.59 -12.59
C GLN A 45 -0.42 10.45 -11.29
N GLY A 46 0.71 11.16 -11.19
CA GLY A 46 1.53 11.19 -9.97
C GLY A 46 0.77 11.70 -8.74
N MET A 47 -0.02 12.77 -8.88
CA MET A 47 -0.81 13.31 -7.76
C MET A 47 -1.81 12.31 -7.18
N ARG A 48 -2.43 11.47 -8.03
CA ARG A 48 -3.37 10.44 -7.56
C ARG A 48 -2.67 9.39 -6.69
N ILE A 49 -1.49 8.93 -7.13
CA ILE A 49 -0.68 7.96 -6.40
C ILE A 49 -0.26 8.54 -5.04
N MET A 50 0.14 9.81 -4.99
CA MET A 50 0.51 10.48 -3.73
C MET A 50 -0.65 10.52 -2.72
N SER A 51 -1.89 10.72 -3.18
CA SER A 51 -3.07 10.68 -2.32
C SER A 51 -3.32 9.29 -1.73
N GLU A 52 -3.13 8.23 -2.53
CA GLU A 52 -3.29 6.85 -2.07
C GLU A 52 -2.24 6.44 -1.02
N ILE A 53 -1.02 6.99 -1.12
CA ILE A 53 0.01 6.81 -0.08
C ILE A 53 -0.43 7.44 1.24
N GLY A 54 -1.04 8.64 1.21
CA GLY A 54 -1.59 9.26 2.42
C GLY A 54 -2.65 8.38 3.09
N TYR A 55 -3.58 7.85 2.31
CA TYR A 55 -4.61 6.92 2.80
C TYR A 55 -4.03 5.61 3.35
N SER A 56 -2.90 5.17 2.79
CA SER A 56 -2.18 4.00 3.28
C SER A 56 -1.62 4.21 4.69
N VAL A 57 -1.11 5.40 5.02
CA VAL A 57 -0.60 5.69 6.37
C VAL A 57 -1.73 5.60 7.39
N VAL A 58 -2.89 6.16 7.06
CA VAL A 58 -4.08 6.09 7.90
C VAL A 58 -4.56 4.65 8.10
N ALA A 59 -4.61 3.85 7.02
CA ALA A 59 -4.96 2.43 7.12
C ALA A 59 -3.94 1.64 7.98
N PHE A 60 -2.65 1.95 7.89
CA PHE A 60 -1.65 1.34 8.78
C PHE A 60 -1.84 1.74 10.23
N TYR A 61 -2.11 3.02 10.50
CA TYR A 61 -2.38 3.50 11.86
C TYR A 61 -3.62 2.82 12.48
N ALA A 62 -4.68 2.63 11.69
CA ALA A 62 -5.85 1.88 12.13
C ALA A 62 -5.49 0.41 12.44
N ALA A 63 -4.70 -0.24 11.58
CA ALA A 63 -4.25 -1.62 11.82
C ALA A 63 -3.43 -1.73 13.12
N ASP A 64 -2.50 -0.81 13.35
CA ASP A 64 -1.65 -0.78 14.54
C ASP A 64 -2.49 -0.57 15.81
N SER A 65 -3.42 0.38 15.78
CA SER A 65 -4.36 0.63 16.89
C SER A 65 -5.20 -0.61 17.22
N GLY A 66 -5.57 -1.39 16.22
CA GLY A 66 -6.27 -2.65 16.43
C GLY A 66 -5.43 -3.71 17.15
N ILE A 67 -4.13 -3.78 16.85
CA ILE A 67 -3.20 -4.70 17.54
C ILE A 67 -3.10 -4.31 19.00
N GLU A 68 -2.88 -3.03 19.29
CA GLU A 68 -2.81 -2.54 20.66
C GLU A 68 -4.10 -2.82 21.43
N ALA A 69 -5.26 -2.66 20.79
CA ALA A 69 -6.55 -3.01 21.41
C ALA A 69 -6.65 -4.51 21.76
N ALA A 70 -6.23 -5.39 20.84
CA ALA A 70 -6.24 -6.83 21.08
C ALA A 70 -5.25 -7.23 22.19
N VAL A 71 -4.03 -6.67 22.17
CA VAL A 71 -3.02 -6.90 23.21
C VAL A 71 -3.50 -6.41 24.57
N TYR A 72 -4.10 -5.21 24.62
CA TYR A 72 -4.65 -4.65 25.84
C TYR A 72 -5.71 -5.57 26.46
N ASP A 73 -6.61 -6.11 25.62
CA ASP A 73 -7.65 -7.03 26.07
C ASP A 73 -7.08 -8.35 26.60
N LEU A 74 -6.09 -8.91 25.91
CA LEU A 74 -5.35 -10.10 26.35
C LEU A 74 -4.70 -9.94 27.72
N TYR A 75 -4.21 -8.73 28.06
CA TYR A 75 -3.59 -8.46 29.36
C TYR A 75 -4.59 -8.14 30.47
N GLN A 76 -5.70 -7.49 30.16
CA GLN A 76 -6.61 -6.95 31.16
C GLN A 76 -7.76 -7.92 31.52
N HIS A 77 -8.16 -8.79 30.61
CA HIS A 77 -9.30 -9.69 30.81
C HIS A 77 -8.85 -11.16 30.89
N PRO A 78 -9.33 -11.93 31.89
CA PRO A 78 -9.04 -13.36 32.00
C PRO A 78 -9.72 -14.20 30.90
N ALA A 79 -10.73 -13.64 30.23
CA ALA A 79 -11.40 -14.20 29.06
C ALA A 79 -11.44 -13.14 27.94
N PRO A 80 -10.33 -12.93 27.22
CA PRO A 80 -10.23 -11.91 26.20
C PRO A 80 -11.06 -12.23 24.97
N THR A 81 -11.57 -11.21 24.31
CA THR A 81 -12.27 -11.34 23.04
C THR A 81 -11.28 -11.70 21.92
N SER A 82 -11.65 -12.69 21.10
CA SER A 82 -10.81 -13.13 19.98
C SER A 82 -10.82 -12.15 18.80
N THR A 83 -11.77 -11.20 18.79
CA THR A 83 -11.98 -10.26 17.69
C THR A 83 -12.31 -8.88 18.23
N HIS A 84 -11.61 -7.85 17.76
CA HIS A 84 -11.99 -6.46 18.00
C HIS A 84 -12.18 -5.73 16.68
N SER A 85 -13.31 -5.05 16.55
CA SER A 85 -13.53 -4.14 15.43
C SER A 85 -14.00 -2.80 15.96
N ASN A 86 -13.45 -1.72 15.41
CA ASN A 86 -13.90 -0.38 15.73
C ASN A 86 -13.70 0.53 14.52
N SER A 87 -14.45 1.62 14.52
CA SER A 87 -14.37 2.70 13.54
C SER A 87 -14.16 4.02 14.25
N PHE A 88 -13.22 4.83 13.77
CA PHE A 88 -12.99 6.17 14.27
C PHE A 88 -13.02 7.18 13.13
N ASP A 89 -13.72 8.30 13.34
CA ASP A 89 -13.84 9.38 12.37
C ASP A 89 -12.58 10.25 12.39
N ILE A 90 -11.93 10.37 11.24
CA ILE A 90 -10.77 11.24 11.08
C ILE A 90 -11.26 12.57 10.56
N ALA A 91 -11.64 13.45 11.50
CA ALA A 91 -11.84 14.89 11.30
C ALA A 91 -12.32 15.28 9.89
N TYR A 92 -13.55 14.86 9.53
CA TYR A 92 -14.24 15.15 8.25
C TYR A 92 -13.65 14.50 6.98
N LEU A 93 -12.62 13.67 7.09
CA LEU A 93 -11.97 12.99 5.96
C LEU A 93 -12.50 11.56 5.74
N GLY A 94 -13.26 11.03 6.71
CA GLY A 94 -13.97 9.76 6.67
C GLY A 94 -13.59 8.80 7.80
N ASP A 95 -14.26 7.66 7.84
CA ASP A 95 -14.07 6.66 8.89
C ASP A 95 -12.89 5.75 8.58
N ALA A 96 -11.93 5.70 9.51
CA ALA A 96 -10.93 4.65 9.55
C ALA A 96 -11.44 3.51 10.41
N GLN A 97 -11.29 2.28 9.93
CA GLN A 97 -11.79 1.09 10.60
C GLN A 97 -10.66 0.10 10.81
N TYR A 98 -10.71 -0.65 11.90
CA TYR A 98 -9.87 -1.82 12.08
C TYR A 98 -10.70 -3.04 12.41
N ASP A 99 -10.19 -4.20 12.00
CA ASP A 99 -10.70 -5.53 12.36
C ASP A 99 -9.50 -6.38 12.78
N THR A 100 -9.54 -6.87 14.02
CA THR A 100 -8.46 -7.64 14.61
C THR A 100 -8.91 -9.03 14.99
N GLN A 101 -7.99 -9.97 14.91
CA GLN A 101 -8.18 -11.37 15.24
C GLN A 101 -6.98 -11.81 16.05
N ALA A 102 -7.22 -12.24 17.28
CA ALA A 102 -6.23 -12.86 18.15
C ALA A 102 -6.42 -14.37 18.14
N LYS A 103 -5.32 -15.13 18.16
CA LYS A 103 -5.29 -16.60 18.24
C LYS A 103 -4.23 -17.05 19.24
N CYS A 104 -4.61 -17.88 20.21
CA CYS A 104 -3.67 -18.54 21.12
C CYS A 104 -3.00 -19.75 20.46
N CYS A 105 -1.71 -19.99 20.77
CA CYS A 105 -1.00 -21.19 20.31
C CYS A 105 -0.46 -22.05 21.45
N HIS A 106 -0.87 -23.32 21.44
CA HIS A 106 -0.43 -24.30 22.43
C HIS A 106 0.94 -24.91 22.05
N PHE A 107 1.81 -25.09 23.05
CA PHE A 107 3.23 -25.47 22.88
C PHE A 107 3.45 -26.90 22.37
N ILE A 108 2.51 -27.82 22.57
CA ILE A 108 2.68 -29.25 22.24
C ILE A 108 2.54 -29.51 20.72
N PHE A 109 1.92 -28.60 19.97
CA PHE A 109 1.76 -28.71 18.51
C PHE A 109 2.41 -27.52 17.79
N VAL A 110 3.73 -27.62 17.60
CA VAL A 110 4.54 -26.94 16.56
C VAL A 110 4.30 -25.45 16.32
N ASP A 111 5.08 -24.60 17.01
CA ASP A 111 5.73 -23.30 16.64
C ASP A 111 5.17 -22.33 15.57
N LYS A 112 3.98 -22.51 14.99
CA LYS A 112 3.39 -21.60 13.99
C LYS A 112 1.88 -21.54 14.14
N CYS A 113 1.34 -20.44 14.66
CA CYS A 113 -0.08 -20.16 14.47
C CYS A 113 -0.33 -19.79 13.01
N SER A 114 -1.47 -20.20 12.47
CA SER A 114 -1.90 -19.75 11.15
C SER A 114 -3.31 -19.21 11.18
N PHE A 115 -3.53 -18.09 10.49
CA PHE A 115 -4.86 -17.52 10.27
C PHE A 115 -5.59 -18.16 9.08
N ARG A 116 -5.18 -19.37 8.66
CA ARG A 116 -5.64 -20.01 7.42
C ARG A 116 -6.90 -20.87 7.64
N ASP A 117 -7.69 -21.05 6.59
CA ASP A 117 -9.01 -21.70 6.64
C ASP A 117 -8.93 -23.15 7.18
N PRO A 118 -9.88 -23.57 8.03
CA PRO A 118 -9.95 -24.94 8.58
C PRO A 118 -10.29 -26.02 7.54
N ALA A 119 -10.41 -25.66 6.26
CA ALA A 119 -10.81 -26.55 5.16
C ALA A 119 -9.65 -26.94 4.22
N ASP A 120 -8.40 -26.58 4.52
CA ASP A 120 -7.21 -26.97 3.75
C ASP A 120 -6.63 -28.29 4.31
N PRO A 121 -6.86 -29.46 3.65
CA PRO A 121 -6.53 -30.77 4.21
C PRO A 121 -5.07 -31.18 4.02
N GLU A 122 -4.25 -30.38 3.33
CA GLU A 122 -2.84 -30.71 3.09
C GLU A 122 -1.90 -30.35 4.24
N ASP A 123 -2.37 -29.62 5.25
CA ASP A 123 -1.46 -29.07 6.26
C ASP A 123 -1.58 -29.67 7.66
N GLY A 124 -2.46 -30.65 7.90
CA GLY A 124 -2.50 -31.50 9.12
C GLY A 124 -2.48 -30.79 10.49
N ARG A 125 -2.51 -29.46 10.52
CA ARG A 125 -2.32 -28.61 11.68
C ARG A 125 -3.71 -28.27 12.20
N PRO A 126 -4.02 -28.54 13.49
CA PRO A 126 -5.30 -28.14 14.04
C PRO A 126 -5.45 -26.62 13.92
N PRO A 127 -6.59 -26.11 13.42
CA PRO A 127 -6.87 -24.68 13.50
C PRO A 127 -6.75 -24.26 14.96
N CYS A 128 -6.05 -23.15 15.25
CA CYS A 128 -6.01 -22.61 16.61
C CYS A 128 -7.46 -22.45 17.09
N PRO A 129 -7.88 -23.13 18.16
CA PRO A 129 -9.27 -23.14 18.58
C PRO A 129 -9.59 -21.75 19.12
N LEU A 130 -10.29 -20.95 18.33
CA LEU A 130 -11.10 -19.84 18.83
C LEU A 130 -12.35 -19.79 17.97
N GLY A 131 -13.41 -20.39 18.52
CA GLY A 131 -14.66 -20.61 17.82
C GLY A 131 -15.78 -21.15 18.69
N ASP A 132 -15.51 -21.65 19.89
CA ASP A 132 -16.56 -22.00 20.85
C ASP A 132 -16.30 -21.33 22.20
N GLU A 133 -17.35 -20.65 22.65
CA GLU A 133 -17.66 -20.32 24.04
C GLU A 133 -16.78 -21.03 25.09
N ASN A 134 -16.16 -20.22 25.96
CA ASN A 134 -15.25 -20.55 27.07
C ASN A 134 -13.76 -20.55 26.71
N ILE A 135 -13.14 -19.36 26.68
CA ILE A 135 -11.68 -19.27 26.79
C ILE A 135 -11.28 -19.71 28.20
N GLY A 136 -10.69 -20.90 28.25
CA GLY A 136 -9.96 -21.43 29.39
C GLY A 136 -10.81 -22.23 30.37
N SER A 137 -10.89 -23.55 30.19
CA SER A 137 -10.95 -24.42 31.36
C SER A 137 -9.74 -24.13 32.26
N ASN A 138 -9.90 -24.01 33.57
CA ASN A 138 -8.76 -23.98 34.51
C ASN A 138 -7.93 -25.30 34.53
N ASP A 139 -8.21 -26.21 33.59
CA ASP A 139 -7.56 -27.51 33.44
C ASP A 139 -6.37 -27.40 32.47
N PRO A 140 -5.13 -27.58 32.96
CA PRO A 140 -3.93 -27.55 32.13
C PRO A 140 -3.85 -28.65 31.07
N ASN A 141 -4.77 -29.62 31.06
CA ASN A 141 -4.80 -30.72 30.09
C ASN A 141 -5.80 -30.52 28.95
N ASN A 142 -6.58 -29.42 28.94
CA ASN A 142 -7.50 -29.14 27.85
C ASN A 142 -6.74 -28.53 26.66
N PRO A 143 -6.90 -29.03 25.42
CA PRO A 143 -6.37 -28.39 24.21
C PRO A 143 -6.80 -26.93 24.01
N ASP A 144 -7.91 -26.51 24.62
CA ASP A 144 -8.42 -25.13 24.57
C ASP A 144 -7.89 -24.25 25.73
N TYR A 145 -6.99 -24.77 26.57
CA TYR A 145 -6.36 -24.01 27.65
C TYR A 145 -5.28 -23.07 27.11
N CYS A 146 -5.60 -21.78 27.04
CA CYS A 146 -4.65 -20.73 26.70
C CYS A 146 -3.89 -20.22 27.95
N ASN A 147 -2.81 -20.90 28.31
CA ASN A 147 -1.86 -20.49 29.37
C ASN A 147 -0.44 -20.24 28.79
N THR A 148 -0.40 -19.80 27.55
CA THR A 148 0.84 -19.72 26.77
C THR A 148 1.27 -18.28 26.57
N THR A 149 2.59 -18.05 26.62
CA THR A 149 3.25 -16.79 26.28
C THR A 149 3.20 -16.49 24.77
N LYS A 150 2.73 -17.44 23.94
CA LYS A 150 2.75 -17.36 22.48
C LYS A 150 1.37 -17.12 21.90
N TYR A 151 1.23 -16.06 21.12
CA TYR A 151 -0.03 -15.66 20.49
C TYR A 151 0.24 -15.14 19.09
N CYS A 152 -0.78 -15.21 18.25
CA CYS A 152 -0.75 -14.57 16.94
C CYS A 152 -1.88 -13.55 16.84
N LEU A 153 -1.52 -12.38 16.34
CA LEU A 153 -2.43 -11.26 16.15
C LEU A 153 -2.43 -10.90 14.69
N LYS A 154 -3.61 -10.66 14.16
CA LYS A 154 -3.82 -10.11 12.82
C LYS A 154 -4.72 -8.92 12.95
N SER A 155 -4.31 -7.79 12.39
CA SER A 155 -5.13 -6.61 12.32
C SER A 155 -5.21 -6.11 10.89
N ARG A 156 -6.40 -5.70 10.48
CA ARG A 156 -6.71 -5.16 9.16
C ARG A 156 -7.24 -3.76 9.34
N GLY A 157 -6.46 -2.77 8.95
CA GLY A 157 -6.88 -1.38 8.90
C GLY A 157 -7.42 -1.02 7.51
N SER A 158 -8.52 -0.29 7.48
CA SER A 158 -9.21 0.13 6.27
C SER A 158 -9.49 1.62 6.33
N TYR A 159 -9.16 2.33 5.26
CA TYR A 159 -9.50 3.73 5.10
C TYR A 159 -9.74 4.05 3.62
N GLN A 160 -10.89 4.64 3.31
CA GLN A 160 -11.31 4.89 1.92
C GLN A 160 -11.25 3.59 1.09
N ARG A 161 -10.41 3.55 0.04
CA ARG A 161 -10.20 2.36 -0.82
C ARG A 161 -8.93 1.57 -0.46
N VAL A 162 -8.17 2.02 0.54
CA VAL A 162 -6.89 1.41 0.90
C VAL A 162 -7.08 0.51 2.11
N LYS A 163 -6.55 -0.70 2.02
CA LYS A 163 -6.52 -1.68 3.12
C LYS A 163 -5.09 -2.08 3.39
N ARG A 164 -4.72 -2.14 4.67
CA ARG A 164 -3.42 -2.60 5.15
C ARG A 164 -3.63 -3.62 6.25
N ALA A 165 -2.70 -4.55 6.37
CA ALA A 165 -2.76 -5.57 7.40
C ALA A 165 -1.40 -5.72 8.08
N ILE A 166 -1.44 -6.00 9.37
CA ILE A 166 -0.28 -6.30 10.19
C ILE A 166 -0.56 -7.65 10.84
N GLU A 167 0.44 -8.53 10.82
CA GLU A 167 0.41 -9.83 11.47
C GLU A 167 1.63 -9.95 12.38
N ILE A 168 1.40 -10.28 13.65
CA ILE A 168 2.43 -10.49 14.65
C ILE A 168 2.32 -11.92 15.14
N ASN A 169 3.44 -12.64 15.08
CA ASN A 169 3.55 -14.00 15.57
C ASN A 169 4.62 -14.01 16.66
N TYR A 170 4.21 -14.27 17.91
CA TYR A 170 5.08 -14.31 19.09
C TYR A 170 5.04 -15.70 19.73
#